data_AF-A0A959B3U3-F1
#
_entry.id   AF-A0A959B3U3-F1
#
_cell.length_a   1.000
_cell.length_b   1.000
_cell.length_c   1.000
_cell.angle_alpha   90.00
_cell.angle_beta   90.00
_cell.angle_gamma   90.00
#
_symmetry.space_group_name_H-M   'P 1'
#
loop_
_entity.id
_entity.type
_entity.pdbx_description
1 polymer ?
#
loop_
_entity_poly.entity_id
_entity_poly.type
_entity_poly.pdbx_seq_one_letter_code
_entity_poly.pdbx_strand_id
1 'polypeptide(L)'
;MVGDDAAAVALSDDCFDLSDNYITVVRVVPDGGMVSRPNGATEVYVCPGDGNPDIVRADSSGTAGLYTYVITDENNIILSLPTGDSFDFDDAPAGICRIWGLAYTGN
;
A
#
# COMPACT_ATOMS: atom_id res chain seq x y z
N MET A 1 26.26 17.16 18.52
CA MET A 1 25.13 18.11 18.39
C MET A 1 24.11 17.55 17.41
N VAL A 2 22.89 18.10 17.36
CA VAL A 2 21.92 17.69 16.33
C VAL A 2 22.49 17.99 14.95
N GLY A 3 22.57 16.95 14.10
CA GLY A 3 23.15 17.03 12.77
C GLY A 3 24.59 16.53 12.64
N ASP A 4 25.27 16.24 13.77
CA ASP A 4 26.63 15.69 13.72
C ASP A 4 26.62 14.19 13.42
N ASP A 5 27.67 13.72 12.75
CA ASP A 5 27.94 12.29 12.56
C ASP A 5 28.42 11.68 13.88
N ALA A 6 27.57 10.83 14.47
CA ALA A 6 27.84 10.16 15.74
C ALA A 6 29.10 9.28 15.71
N ALA A 7 29.54 8.81 14.54
CA ALA A 7 30.74 8.00 14.40
C ALA A 7 32.03 8.84 14.28
N ALA A 8 31.92 10.16 14.08
CA ALA A 8 33.05 11.03 13.81
C ALA A 8 33.33 12.06 14.91
N VAL A 9 32.38 12.29 15.82
CA VAL A 9 32.51 13.30 16.88
C VAL A 9 32.71 12.67 18.26
N ALA A 10 33.42 13.38 19.15
CA ALA A 10 33.48 13.00 20.55
C ALA A 10 32.10 13.16 21.19
N LEU A 11 31.48 12.03 21.58
CA LEU A 11 30.15 11.99 22.20
C LEU A 11 30.20 12.11 23.72
N SER A 12 31.37 11.82 24.31
CA SER A 12 31.67 12.02 25.73
C SER A 12 33.06 12.64 25.86
N ASP A 13 33.30 13.29 27.01
CA ASP A 13 34.59 13.80 27.46
C ASP A 13 35.49 12.71 28.08
N ASP A 14 34.99 11.47 28.18
CA ASP A 14 35.74 10.28 28.57
C ASP A 14 35.45 9.11 27.59
N CYS A 15 35.71 7.86 27.99
CA CYS A 15 35.55 6.67 27.16
C CYS A 15 34.08 6.43 26.76
N PHE A 16 33.82 6.32 25.47
CA PHE A 16 32.53 5.93 24.90
C PHE A 16 32.72 4.96 23.74
N ASP A 17 31.67 4.21 23.42
CA ASP A 17 31.60 3.34 22.25
C ASP A 17 30.17 3.33 21.72
N LEU A 18 30.01 3.18 20.40
CA LEU A 18 28.70 2.95 19.79
C LEU A 18 28.46 1.45 19.68
N SER A 19 27.20 1.02 19.67
CA SER A 19 26.91 -0.38 19.36
C SER A 19 27.40 -0.75 17.95
N ASP A 20 27.87 -1.99 17.79
CA ASP A 20 28.31 -2.54 16.49
C ASP A 20 27.17 -2.58 15.44
N ASN A 21 25.93 -2.47 15.89
CA ASN A 21 24.74 -2.42 15.06
C ASN A 21 23.89 -1.18 15.34
N TYR A 22 22.86 -0.98 14.52
CA TYR A 22 21.90 0.10 14.66
C TYR A 22 20.55 -0.28 14.06
N ILE A 23 19.51 0.46 14.42
CA ILE A 23 18.20 0.38 13.79
C ILE A 23 18.11 1.50 12.75
N THR A 24 17.94 1.13 11.49
CA THR A 24 17.69 2.09 10.42
C THR A 24 16.24 2.57 10.46
N VAL A 25 16.03 3.87 10.65
CA VAL A 25 14.71 4.50 10.55
C VAL A 25 14.58 5.19 9.20
N VAL A 26 13.79 4.61 8.31
CA VAL A 26 13.47 5.21 7.01
C VAL A 26 12.16 5.98 7.12
N ARG A 27 12.20 7.29 6.82
CA ARG A 27 11.00 8.14 6.80
C ARG A 27 10.57 8.37 5.36
N VAL A 28 9.41 7.83 4.99
CA VAL A 28 8.75 8.08 3.72
C VAL A 28 7.38 8.67 4.00
N VAL A 29 6.95 9.65 3.21
CA VAL A 29 5.56 10.11 3.21
C VAL A 29 4.81 9.19 2.25
N PRO A 30 3.86 8.37 2.70
CA PRO A 30 3.13 7.48 1.82
C PRO A 30 2.23 8.26 0.86
N ASP A 31 2.19 7.84 -0.40
CA ASP A 31 1.32 8.40 -1.43
C ASP A 31 0.54 7.28 -2.13
N GLY A 32 -0.79 7.32 -2.01
CA GLY A 32 -1.70 6.33 -2.57
C GLY A 32 -1.82 6.39 -4.10
N GLY A 33 -1.37 7.49 -4.70
CA GLY A 33 -1.39 7.69 -6.14
C GLY A 33 -2.79 7.59 -6.75
N MET A 34 -2.84 7.13 -8.01
CA MET A 34 -4.08 6.86 -8.74
C MET A 34 -4.22 5.38 -9.04
N VAL A 35 -5.45 4.87 -8.94
CA VAL A 35 -5.82 3.51 -9.36
C VAL A 35 -6.61 3.57 -10.67
N SER A 36 -6.25 2.70 -11.59
CA SER A 36 -6.96 2.50 -12.86
C SER A 36 -6.91 1.02 -13.24
N ARG A 37 -7.50 0.67 -14.38
CA ARG A 37 -7.27 -0.60 -15.04
C ARG A 37 -6.05 -0.47 -15.98
N PRO A 38 -5.42 -1.57 -16.42
CA PRO A 38 -4.27 -1.52 -17.34
C PRO A 38 -4.52 -0.78 -18.67
N ASN A 39 -5.78 -0.64 -19.07
CA ASN A 39 -6.19 0.13 -20.25
C ASN A 39 -6.54 1.60 -19.94
N GLY A 40 -6.31 2.06 -18.72
CA GLY A 40 -6.64 3.40 -18.22
C GLY A 40 -8.09 3.60 -17.77
N ALA A 41 -8.96 2.60 -17.91
CA ALA A 41 -10.36 2.74 -17.49
C ALA A 41 -10.49 2.75 -15.95
N THR A 42 -11.46 3.49 -15.43
CA THR A 42 -11.79 3.55 -13.99
C THR A 42 -13.08 2.82 -13.63
N GLU A 43 -13.75 2.24 -14.63
CA GLU A 43 -15.02 1.52 -14.48
C GLU A 43 -14.99 0.19 -15.26
N VAL A 44 -15.71 -0.79 -14.73
CA VAL A 44 -15.92 -2.11 -15.33
C VAL A 44 -17.23 -2.69 -14.82
N TYR A 45 -17.90 -3.45 -15.67
CA TYR A 45 -19.08 -4.23 -15.31
C TYR A 45 -18.72 -5.72 -15.33
N VAL A 46 -19.18 -6.44 -14.32
CA VAL A 46 -18.95 -7.87 -14.08
C VAL A 46 -20.28 -8.55 -13.75
N CYS A 47 -20.34 -9.87 -13.79
CA CYS A 47 -21.55 -10.68 -13.62
C CYS A 47 -21.48 -11.52 -12.34
N PRO A 48 -21.60 -10.92 -11.14
CA PRO A 48 -21.36 -11.64 -9.90
C PRO A 48 -22.37 -12.76 -9.66
N GLY A 49 -21.88 -13.91 -9.21
CA GLY A 49 -22.67 -15.06 -8.78
C GLY A 49 -23.14 -15.95 -9.93
N ASP A 50 -22.51 -15.87 -11.11
CA ASP A 50 -22.81 -16.74 -12.24
C ASP A 50 -21.97 -18.03 -12.26
N GLY A 51 -20.99 -18.13 -11.35
CA GLY A 51 -20.11 -19.28 -11.17
C GLY A 51 -18.91 -19.28 -12.12
N ASN A 52 -18.71 -18.20 -12.90
CA ASN A 52 -17.50 -17.95 -13.68
C ASN A 52 -16.70 -16.82 -13.01
N PRO A 53 -15.36 -16.97 -12.89
CA PRO A 53 -14.52 -15.92 -12.30
C PRO A 53 -14.61 -14.58 -13.03
N ASP A 54 -14.92 -13.52 -12.28
CA ASP A 54 -14.99 -12.14 -12.73
C ASP A 54 -13.70 -11.39 -12.36
N ILE A 55 -12.62 -11.70 -13.07
CA ILE A 55 -11.30 -11.15 -12.73
C ILE A 55 -11.16 -9.70 -13.22
N VAL A 56 -11.04 -8.78 -12.26
CA VAL A 56 -10.68 -7.38 -12.50
C VAL A 56 -9.25 -7.14 -12.06
N ARG A 57 -8.42 -6.65 -12.98
CA ARG A 57 -7.06 -6.21 -12.71
C ARG A 57 -6.99 -4.70 -12.54
N ALA A 58 -6.36 -4.26 -11.45
CA ALA A 58 -6.00 -2.89 -11.18
C ALA A 58 -4.55 -2.61 -11.60
N ASP A 59 -4.26 -1.34 -11.80
CA ASP A 59 -2.94 -0.77 -11.98
C ASP A 59 -2.83 0.47 -11.09
N SER A 60 -1.62 0.82 -10.68
CA SER A 60 -1.38 1.98 -9.83
C SER A 60 -0.22 2.83 -10.35
N SER A 61 -0.34 4.14 -10.21
CA SER A 61 0.67 5.10 -10.66
C SER A 61 0.85 6.23 -9.66
N GLY A 62 2.06 6.78 -9.61
CA GLY A 62 2.39 7.89 -8.70
C GLY A 62 2.38 7.50 -7.23
N THR A 63 2.75 6.27 -6.89
CA THR A 63 2.71 5.76 -5.52
C THR A 63 4.05 5.95 -4.80
N ALA A 64 4.01 6.07 -3.46
CA ALA A 64 5.20 6.12 -2.62
C ALA A 64 4.98 5.35 -1.30
N GLY A 65 5.97 4.56 -0.88
CA GLY A 65 5.87 3.69 0.29
C GLY A 65 5.49 2.25 -0.06
N LEU A 66 5.14 1.46 0.96
CA LEU A 66 4.55 0.14 0.75
C LEU A 66 3.14 0.30 0.19
N TYR A 67 2.68 -0.64 -0.62
CA TYR A 67 1.41 -0.51 -1.33
C TYR A 67 0.59 -1.79 -1.30
N THR A 68 -0.72 -1.65 -1.16
CA THR A 68 -1.69 -2.73 -1.32
C THR A 68 -2.99 -2.17 -1.88
N TYR A 69 -3.84 -3.05 -2.39
CA TYR A 69 -5.21 -2.69 -2.76
C TYR A 69 -6.19 -3.00 -1.63
N VAL A 70 -7.28 -2.23 -1.58
CA VAL A 70 -8.40 -2.45 -0.66
C VAL A 70 -9.68 -2.45 -1.47
N ILE A 71 -10.51 -3.47 -1.29
CA ILE A 71 -11.81 -3.58 -1.95
C ILE A 71 -12.90 -3.21 -0.95
N THR A 72 -13.77 -2.27 -1.32
CA THR A 72 -14.92 -1.88 -0.49
C THR A 72 -16.22 -1.96 -1.26
N ASP A 73 -17.33 -1.95 -0.53
CA ASP A 73 -18.64 -1.63 -1.08
C ASP A 73 -18.82 -0.11 -1.32
N GLU A 74 -20.03 0.30 -1.70
CA GLU A 74 -20.41 1.70 -1.92
C GLU A 74 -20.47 2.55 -0.64
N ASN A 75 -20.54 1.91 0.53
CA ASN A 75 -20.53 2.54 1.85
C ASN A 75 -19.13 2.57 2.48
N ASN A 76 -18.10 2.18 1.71
CA ASN A 76 -16.70 2.08 2.14
C ASN A 76 -16.47 1.02 3.23
N ILE A 77 -17.34 0.01 3.33
CA ILE A 77 -17.10 -1.17 4.15
C ILE A 77 -16.12 -2.08 3.41
N ILE A 78 -15.05 -2.49 4.08
CA ILE A 78 -14.03 -3.37 3.52
C ILE A 78 -14.64 -4.74 3.25
N LEU A 79 -14.56 -5.17 1.99
CA LEU A 79 -14.95 -6.50 1.53
C LEU A 79 -13.72 -7.43 1.46
N SER A 80 -12.57 -6.91 1.02
CA SER A 80 -11.35 -7.70 0.84
C SER A 80 -10.06 -6.88 0.92
N LEU A 81 -8.98 -7.54 1.33
CA LEU A 81 -7.60 -7.04 1.38
C LEU A 81 -6.69 -7.97 0.56
N PRO A 82 -6.73 -7.86 -0.77
CA PRO A 82 -6.04 -8.77 -1.66
C PRO A 82 -4.52 -8.57 -1.64
N THR A 83 -3.77 -9.66 -1.89
CA THR A 83 -2.30 -9.66 -1.90
C THR A 83 -1.68 -9.34 -3.27
N GLY A 84 -2.50 -9.07 -4.29
CA GLY A 84 -2.07 -8.84 -5.67
C GLY A 84 -2.85 -7.71 -6.33
N ASP A 85 -2.75 -7.60 -7.65
CA ASP A 85 -3.42 -6.56 -8.46
C ASP A 85 -4.68 -7.06 -9.16
N SER A 86 -5.03 -8.33 -9.00
CA SER A 86 -6.13 -8.99 -9.70
C SER A 86 -7.07 -9.65 -8.68
N PHE A 87 -8.37 -9.45 -8.88
CA PHE A 87 -9.39 -9.81 -7.90
C PHE A 87 -10.59 -10.41 -8.60
N ASP A 88 -11.13 -11.48 -8.02
CA ASP A 88 -12.37 -12.09 -8.46
C ASP A 88 -13.56 -11.41 -7.78
N PHE A 89 -14.51 -10.94 -8.58
CA PHE A 89 -15.74 -10.32 -8.11
C PHE A 89 -16.95 -11.26 -8.17
N ASP A 90 -16.78 -12.55 -8.52
CA ASP A 90 -17.90 -13.50 -8.59
C ASP A 90 -18.57 -13.68 -7.21
N ASP A 91 -17.77 -13.70 -6.13
CA ASP A 91 -18.25 -13.78 -4.74
C ASP A 91 -18.62 -12.41 -4.13
N ALA A 92 -18.47 -11.31 -4.87
CA ALA A 92 -18.76 -9.98 -4.33
C ALA A 92 -20.29 -9.74 -4.23
N PRO A 93 -20.76 -9.01 -3.20
CA PRO A 93 -22.16 -8.63 -3.12
C PRO A 93 -22.60 -7.83 -4.35
N ALA A 94 -23.83 -8.06 -4.81
CA ALA A 94 -24.42 -7.27 -5.87
C ALA A 94 -24.45 -5.77 -5.48
N GLY A 95 -24.03 -4.91 -6.41
CA GLY A 95 -23.96 -3.46 -6.20
C GLY A 95 -22.65 -2.87 -6.71
N ILE A 96 -22.29 -1.71 -6.19
CA ILE A 96 -21.05 -1.02 -6.56
C ILE A 96 -19.95 -1.44 -5.58
N CYS A 97 -18.87 -1.98 -6.14
CA CYS A 97 -17.60 -2.14 -5.42
C CYS A 97 -16.60 -1.06 -5.84
N ARG A 98 -15.64 -0.77 -4.98
CA ARG A 98 -14.53 0.17 -5.24
C ARG A 98 -13.20 -0.51 -4.99
N ILE A 99 -12.22 -0.20 -5.83
CA ILE A 99 -10.81 -0.60 -5.65
C ILE A 99 -10.02 0.63 -5.23
N TRP A 100 -9.43 0.59 -4.05
CA TRP A 100 -8.61 1.66 -3.49
C TRP A 100 -7.14 1.30 -3.50
N GLY A 101 -6.31 2.31 -3.69
CA GLY A 101 -4.87 2.24 -3.50
C GLY A 101 -4.50 2.66 -2.09
N LEU A 102 -3.88 1.76 -1.32
CA LEU A 102 -3.40 2.06 0.03
C LEU A 102 -1.88 2.06 0.05
N ALA A 103 -1.32 3.26 0.19
CA ALA A 103 0.09 3.42 0.53
C ALA A 103 0.28 3.57 2.03
N TYR A 104 1.32 2.95 2.58
CA TYR A 104 1.61 2.99 4.00
C TYR A 104 3.11 2.90 4.29
N THR A 105 3.48 3.27 5.51
CA THR A 105 4.81 3.04 6.08
C THR A 105 4.67 2.30 7.40
N GLY A 106 5.62 1.41 7.68
CA GLY A 106 5.54 0.51 8.84
C GLY A 106 4.87 -0.83 8.52
N ASN A 107 4.64 -1.62 9.58
CA ASN A 107 3.99 -2.93 9.53
C ASN A 107 2.71 -2.90 10.36
#